data_AF-A0A9C8AJD9-F1
#
_entry.id   AF-A0A9C8AJD9-F1
#
_cell.length_a   1.000
_cell.length_b   1.000
_cell.length_c   1.000
_cell.angle_alpha   90.00
_cell.angle_beta   90.00
_cell.angle_gamma   90.00
#
_symmetry.space_group_name_H-M   'P 1'
#
loop_
_entity.id
_entity.type
_entity.pdbx_description
1 polymer ?
#
loop_
_entity_poly.entity_id
_entity_poly.type
_entity_poly.pdbx_seq_one_letter_code
_entity_poly.pdbx_strand_id
1 'polypeptide(L)'
;MKGRPGFVLFWLIVVPLSCLAAQEMATEQEMLLKKGPTIELSVQAQTKLLRDGIVILDKTYPSFLSLYDANYHAGIPQFITTDCVLYLSHVAVSASIRALELGYTSPALHGFLRRLWTLGTQAHEQEIPDDQKAAWKAILARIYVACKLLGDGLPLPAILEDQAHQIREELRLIRDVQGPDTSPLLGYPVDYVQFKPRGHYTISEEFTQYFQAVKWLSLPFRLFNHNEALQAILLVRALIADEELRAEWNNLDALFSFIAGPPDDLDFSSLGPLVLKVFGEDTPPEAL
;
A
#
# COMPACT_ATOMS: atom_id res chain seq x y z
N MET A 1 -38.19 -40.44 15.41
CA MET A 1 -37.44 -39.65 14.39
C MET A 1 -37.07 -38.33 15.04
N LYS A 2 -35.82 -37.88 15.20
CA LYS A 2 -34.54 -38.24 14.61
C LYS A 2 -33.46 -38.05 15.69
N GLY A 3 -32.74 -39.11 16.03
CA GLY A 3 -31.38 -38.98 16.57
C GLY A 3 -30.45 -38.61 15.41
N ARG A 4 -29.54 -37.65 15.62
CA ARG A 4 -28.46 -37.36 14.69
C ARG A 4 -27.16 -37.95 15.26
N PRO A 5 -26.59 -39.00 14.65
CA PRO A 5 -25.21 -39.39 14.88
C PRO A 5 -24.33 -38.57 13.93
N GLY A 6 -23.30 -37.90 14.44
CA GLY A 6 -22.45 -37.08 13.58
C GLY A 6 -21.30 -36.41 14.29
N PHE A 7 -20.57 -37.13 15.14
CA PHE A 7 -19.32 -36.61 15.72
C PHE A 7 -18.19 -37.63 15.91
N VAL A 8 -18.38 -38.90 15.52
CA VAL A 8 -17.39 -39.97 15.76
C VAL A 8 -16.47 -40.24 14.56
N LEU A 9 -16.77 -39.71 13.36
CA LEU A 9 -15.98 -40.03 12.16
C LEU A 9 -14.74 -39.15 11.95
N PHE A 10 -14.66 -37.95 12.56
CA PHE A 10 -13.54 -37.02 12.33
C PHE A 10 -12.30 -37.34 13.19
N TRP A 11 -12.48 -37.92 14.38
CA TRP A 11 -11.37 -38.34 15.24
C TRP A 11 -10.64 -39.59 14.72
N LEU A 12 -11.31 -40.42 13.92
CA LEU A 12 -10.73 -41.64 13.37
C LEU A 12 -9.88 -41.43 12.11
N ILE A 13 -9.90 -40.24 11.50
CA ILE A 13 -9.06 -39.91 10.32
C ILE A 13 -7.80 -39.14 10.75
N VAL A 14 -7.86 -38.35 11.82
CA VAL A 14 -6.70 -37.59 12.32
C VAL A 14 -5.71 -38.50 13.04
N VAL A 15 -6.17 -39.49 13.81
CA VAL A 15 -5.30 -40.43 14.56
C VAL A 15 -4.43 -41.33 13.64
N PRO A 16 -4.95 -41.97 12.56
CA PRO A 16 -4.10 -42.77 11.67
C PRO A 16 -3.14 -41.90 10.85
N LEU A 17 -3.48 -40.64 10.53
CA LEU A 17 -2.54 -39.72 9.87
C LEU A 17 -1.40 -39.32 10.81
N SER A 18 -1.69 -39.05 12.09
CA SER A 18 -0.63 -38.73 13.06
C SER A 18 0.26 -39.94 13.38
N CYS A 19 -0.26 -41.17 13.34
CA CYS A 19 0.54 -42.38 13.49
C CYS A 19 1.37 -42.71 12.24
N LEU A 20 0.81 -42.55 11.02
CA LEU A 20 1.60 -42.69 9.78
C LEU A 20 2.69 -41.62 9.68
N ALA A 21 2.36 -40.36 9.97
CA ALA A 21 3.33 -39.26 9.97
C ALA A 21 4.41 -39.43 11.04
N ALA A 22 4.07 -39.96 12.23
CA ALA A 22 5.06 -40.27 13.27
C ALA A 22 5.97 -41.44 12.87
N GLN A 23 5.46 -42.42 12.13
CA GLN A 23 6.23 -43.59 11.67
C GLN A 23 7.11 -43.25 10.46
N GLU A 24 6.63 -42.42 9.53
CA GLU A 24 7.45 -41.80 8.47
C GLU A 24 8.52 -40.88 9.06
N MET A 25 8.18 -40.02 10.04
CA MET A 25 9.16 -39.17 10.74
C MET A 25 10.23 -40.00 11.46
N ALA A 26 9.87 -41.10 12.11
CA ALA A 26 10.83 -41.97 12.79
C ALA A 26 11.79 -42.65 11.79
N THR A 27 11.28 -43.06 10.64
CA THR A 27 12.07 -43.70 9.57
C THR A 27 12.97 -42.67 8.85
N GLU A 28 12.49 -41.45 8.63
CA GLU A 28 13.29 -40.32 8.14
C GLU A 28 14.35 -39.88 9.15
N GLN A 29 14.04 -39.80 10.44
CA GLN A 29 15.01 -39.50 11.50
C GLN A 29 16.12 -40.55 11.57
N GLU A 30 15.79 -41.84 11.42
CA GLU A 30 16.77 -42.92 11.38
C GLU A 30 17.65 -42.85 10.11
N MET A 31 17.08 -42.41 8.97
CA MET A 31 17.81 -42.22 7.71
C MET A 31 18.72 -40.99 7.74
N LEU A 32 18.29 -39.90 8.39
CA LEU A 32 19.06 -38.68 8.62
C LEU A 32 20.26 -38.94 9.54
N LEU A 33 20.12 -39.83 10.53
CA LEU A 33 21.23 -40.24 11.40
C LEU A 33 22.23 -41.18 10.71
N LYS A 34 21.81 -41.95 9.69
CA LYS A 34 22.67 -42.88 8.94
C LYS A 34 23.51 -42.22 7.85
N LYS A 35 23.08 -41.08 7.29
CA LYS A 35 23.93 -40.22 6.46
C LYS A 35 24.55 -39.16 7.35
N GLY A 36 25.74 -39.42 7.88
CA GLY A 36 26.52 -38.37 8.53
C GLY A 36 26.66 -37.16 7.57
N PRO A 37 26.38 -35.93 8.01
CA PRO A 37 26.45 -34.77 7.13
C PRO A 37 27.86 -34.60 6.60
N THR A 38 28.04 -34.69 5.28
CA THR A 38 29.33 -34.42 4.64
C THR A 38 29.49 -32.92 4.45
N ILE A 39 29.67 -32.17 5.54
CA ILE A 39 30.15 -30.79 5.43
C ILE A 39 31.66 -30.88 5.24
N GLU A 40 32.11 -30.76 3.99
CA GLU A 40 33.54 -30.63 3.70
C GLU A 40 34.05 -29.26 4.21
N LEU A 41 34.73 -29.29 5.34
CA LEU A 41 35.38 -28.12 5.92
C LEU A 41 36.77 -27.95 5.31
N SER A 42 37.11 -26.73 4.89
CA SER A 42 38.49 -26.39 4.51
C SER A 42 39.45 -26.61 5.68
N VAL A 43 40.73 -26.84 5.40
CA VAL A 43 41.77 -27.00 6.45
C VAL A 43 41.77 -25.82 7.42
N GLN A 44 41.57 -24.61 6.92
CA GLN A 44 41.46 -23.41 7.76
C GLN A 44 40.23 -23.45 8.68
N ALA A 45 39.08 -23.91 8.16
CA ALA A 45 37.86 -24.03 8.95
C ALA A 45 37.97 -25.13 10.03
N GLN A 46 38.63 -26.24 9.72
CA GLN A 46 38.92 -27.31 10.69
C GLN A 46 39.82 -26.81 11.83
N THR A 47 40.89 -26.09 11.50
CA THR A 47 41.80 -25.51 12.51
C THR A 47 41.08 -24.51 13.41
N LYS A 48 40.21 -23.66 12.87
CA LYS A 48 39.37 -22.75 13.67
C LYS A 48 38.41 -23.51 14.57
N LEU A 49 37.72 -24.52 14.05
CA LEU A 49 36.79 -25.33 14.82
C LEU A 49 37.48 -26.03 16.01
N LEU A 50 38.68 -26.60 15.80
CA LEU A 50 39.45 -27.24 16.87
C LEU A 50 39.92 -26.25 17.95
N ARG A 51 40.22 -25.01 17.57
CA ARG A 51 40.68 -23.97 18.50
C ARG A 51 39.54 -23.33 19.28
N ASP A 52 38.46 -22.98 18.58
CA ASP A 52 37.42 -22.07 19.07
C ASP A 52 36.11 -22.81 19.42
N GLY A 53 35.98 -24.10 19.07
CA GLY A 53 34.78 -24.91 19.27
C GLY A 53 33.61 -24.56 18.32
N ILE A 54 33.75 -23.49 17.55
CA ILE A 54 32.79 -23.02 16.55
C ILE A 54 33.54 -22.52 15.32
N VAL A 55 32.94 -22.69 14.14
CA VAL A 55 33.42 -22.09 12.90
C VAL A 55 32.24 -21.53 12.11
N ILE A 56 32.40 -20.31 11.58
CA ILE A 56 31.41 -19.67 10.70
C ILE A 56 31.86 -19.92 9.27
N LEU A 57 30.97 -20.48 8.46
CA LEU A 57 31.19 -20.69 7.03
C LEU A 57 30.59 -19.53 6.25
N ASP A 58 31.35 -18.99 5.31
CA ASP A 58 30.88 -17.94 4.41
C ASP A 58 30.02 -18.56 3.30
N LYS A 59 28.75 -18.81 3.62
CA LYS A 59 27.74 -19.29 2.68
C LYS A 59 26.53 -18.37 2.75
N THR A 60 26.13 -17.83 1.60
CA THR A 60 24.92 -17.03 1.46
C THR A 60 23.80 -17.86 0.85
N TYR A 61 22.59 -17.71 1.38
CA TYR A 61 21.38 -18.30 0.83
C TYR A 61 20.37 -17.19 0.53
N PRO A 62 19.57 -17.33 -0.55
CA PRO A 62 18.58 -16.32 -0.90
C PRO A 62 17.39 -16.28 0.07
N SER A 63 17.14 -17.35 0.82
CA SER A 63 16.09 -17.42 1.84
C SER A 63 16.40 -18.49 2.89
N PHE A 64 15.70 -18.44 4.03
CA PHE A 64 15.72 -19.52 5.02
C PHE A 64 15.26 -20.86 4.44
N LEU A 65 14.27 -20.86 3.54
CA LEU A 65 13.81 -22.08 2.87
C LEU A 65 14.95 -22.74 2.08
N SER A 66 15.71 -21.94 1.32
CA SER A 66 16.85 -22.45 0.54
C SER A 66 17.98 -22.99 1.42
N LEU A 67 18.23 -22.37 2.57
CA LEU A 67 19.18 -22.88 3.56
C LEU A 67 18.72 -24.24 4.11
N TYR A 68 17.46 -24.32 4.54
CA TYR A 68 16.92 -25.54 5.13
C TYR A 68 16.79 -26.67 4.10
N ASP A 69 16.37 -26.38 2.88
CA ASP A 69 16.35 -27.38 1.82
C ASP A 69 17.75 -27.96 1.53
N ALA A 70 18.76 -27.08 1.44
CA ALA A 70 20.15 -27.50 1.26
C ALA A 70 20.65 -28.37 2.43
N ASN A 71 20.35 -27.97 3.67
CA ASN A 71 20.70 -28.75 4.85
C ASN A 71 20.02 -30.12 4.84
N TYR A 72 18.74 -30.20 4.48
CA TYR A 72 17.98 -31.44 4.39
C TYR A 72 18.63 -32.42 3.40
N HIS A 73 18.93 -31.94 2.19
CA HIS A 73 19.60 -32.76 1.17
C HIS A 73 21.03 -33.17 1.54
N ALA A 74 21.73 -32.35 2.33
CA ALA A 74 23.07 -32.63 2.84
C ALA A 74 23.09 -33.49 4.13
N GLY A 75 21.92 -33.84 4.69
CA GLY A 75 21.82 -34.56 5.97
C GLY A 75 22.27 -33.72 7.17
N ILE A 76 22.33 -32.40 7.04
CA ILE A 76 22.74 -31.47 8.09
C ILE A 76 21.52 -31.20 9.00
N PRO A 77 21.63 -31.44 10.33
CA PRO A 77 20.56 -31.11 11.26
C PRO A 77 20.19 -29.62 11.21
N GLN A 78 18.90 -29.32 11.22
CA GLN A 78 18.40 -27.96 11.15
C GLN A 78 18.48 -27.28 12.52
N PHE A 79 18.94 -26.04 12.53
CA PHE A 79 18.75 -25.12 13.65
C PHE A 79 17.84 -23.98 13.20
N ILE A 80 16.61 -23.97 13.74
CA ILE A 80 15.58 -22.98 13.38
C ILE A 80 15.60 -21.87 14.44
N THR A 81 15.85 -20.64 14.01
CA THR A 81 15.86 -19.45 14.88
C THR A 81 14.55 -18.67 14.74
N THR A 82 14.30 -17.77 15.69
CA THR A 82 13.17 -16.83 15.64
C THR A 82 13.23 -15.94 14.39
N ASP A 83 14.42 -15.69 13.84
CA ASP A 83 14.59 -14.88 12.62
C ASP A 83 13.87 -15.50 11.42
N CYS A 84 13.77 -16.83 11.35
CA CYS A 84 12.98 -17.50 10.32
C CYS A 84 11.50 -17.10 10.42
N VAL A 85 10.95 -17.08 11.64
CA VAL A 85 9.54 -16.69 11.88
C VAL A 85 9.34 -15.22 11.54
N LEU A 86 10.27 -14.34 11.93
CA LEU A 86 10.20 -12.91 11.59
C LEU A 86 10.31 -12.67 10.07
N TYR A 87 11.21 -13.38 9.39
CA TYR A 87 11.36 -13.34 7.95
C TYR A 87 10.07 -13.79 7.25
N LEU A 88 9.52 -14.94 7.63
CA LEU A 88 8.26 -15.44 7.05
C LEU A 88 7.11 -14.47 7.31
N SER A 89 7.03 -13.89 8.50
CA SER A 89 6.03 -12.88 8.84
C SER A 89 6.16 -11.65 7.93
N HIS A 90 7.38 -11.14 7.74
CA HIS A 90 7.65 -10.02 6.83
C HIS A 90 7.27 -10.33 5.38
N VAL A 91 7.64 -11.52 4.88
CA VAL A 91 7.29 -11.96 3.52
C VAL A 91 5.78 -12.06 3.35
N ALA A 92 5.09 -12.65 4.33
CA ALA A 92 3.64 -12.80 4.32
C ALA A 92 2.93 -11.44 4.35
N VAL A 93 3.27 -10.56 5.28
CA VAL A 93 2.69 -9.21 5.39
C VAL A 93 2.95 -8.41 4.12
N SER A 94 4.19 -8.42 3.60
CA SER A 94 4.53 -7.73 2.37
C SER A 94 3.72 -8.27 1.17
N ALA A 95 3.51 -9.58 1.09
CA ALA A 95 2.65 -10.18 0.07
C ALA A 95 1.18 -9.79 0.22
N SER A 96 0.66 -9.76 1.44
CA SER A 96 -0.70 -9.31 1.73
C SER A 96 -0.92 -7.85 1.36
N ILE A 97 0.02 -6.94 1.71
CA ILE A 97 -0.07 -5.53 1.34
C ILE A 97 -0.09 -5.37 -0.17
N ARG A 98 0.82 -6.03 -0.91
CA ARG A 98 0.81 -6.01 -2.39
C ARG A 98 -0.52 -6.46 -2.97
N ALA A 99 -1.07 -7.56 -2.46
CA ALA A 99 -2.33 -8.11 -2.92
C ALA A 99 -3.50 -7.16 -2.64
N LEU A 100 -3.51 -6.50 -1.47
CA LEU A 100 -4.52 -5.50 -1.12
C LEU A 100 -4.40 -4.24 -1.99
N GLU A 101 -3.18 -3.71 -2.15
CA GLU A 101 -2.94 -2.50 -2.93
C GLU A 101 -3.38 -2.67 -4.39
N LEU A 102 -2.99 -3.75 -5.05
CA LEU A 102 -3.33 -3.95 -6.46
C LEU A 102 -4.75 -4.50 -6.65
N GLY A 103 -5.19 -5.39 -5.76
CA GLY A 103 -6.48 -6.06 -5.86
C GLY A 103 -7.66 -5.23 -5.38
N TYR A 104 -7.45 -4.27 -4.49
CA TYR A 104 -8.52 -3.50 -3.86
C TYR A 104 -8.23 -1.99 -3.79
N THR A 105 -7.10 -1.57 -3.20
CA THR A 105 -6.86 -0.14 -2.92
C THR A 105 -6.74 0.69 -4.17
N SER A 106 -5.99 0.21 -5.17
CA SER A 106 -5.80 0.91 -6.44
C SER A 106 -7.13 1.06 -7.20
N PRO A 107 -7.92 -0.02 -7.43
CA PRO A 107 -9.26 0.11 -7.99
C PRO A 107 -10.20 1.02 -7.19
N ALA A 108 -10.19 0.93 -5.85
CA ALA A 108 -11.05 1.75 -4.99
C ALA A 108 -10.67 3.24 -5.07
N LEU A 109 -9.37 3.56 -5.01
CA LEU A 109 -8.86 4.92 -5.18
C LEU A 109 -9.23 5.47 -6.56
N HIS A 110 -9.09 4.65 -7.59
CA HIS A 110 -9.44 5.02 -8.96
C HIS A 110 -10.94 5.33 -9.09
N GLY A 111 -11.81 4.50 -8.50
CA GLY A 111 -13.25 4.73 -8.44
C GLY A 111 -13.60 6.02 -7.70
N PHE A 112 -13.02 6.22 -6.52
CA PHE A 112 -13.20 7.43 -5.71
C PHE A 112 -12.83 8.70 -6.47
N LEU A 113 -11.65 8.73 -7.11
CA LEU A 113 -11.19 9.88 -7.89
C LEU A 113 -12.10 10.15 -9.09
N ARG A 114 -12.59 9.12 -9.78
CA ARG A 114 -13.53 9.29 -10.90
C ARG A 114 -14.89 9.82 -10.45
N ARG A 115 -15.42 9.35 -9.32
CA ARG A 115 -16.65 9.90 -8.75
C ARG A 115 -16.47 11.37 -8.38
N LEU A 116 -15.41 11.68 -7.64
CA LEU A 116 -15.09 13.05 -7.25
C LEU A 116 -14.88 13.95 -8.46
N TRP A 117 -14.24 13.43 -9.52
CA TRP A 117 -14.11 14.10 -10.81
C TRP A 117 -15.47 14.41 -11.43
N THR A 118 -16.35 13.40 -11.56
CA THR A 118 -17.69 13.58 -12.13
C THR A 118 -18.49 14.62 -11.35
N LEU A 119 -18.52 14.51 -10.02
CA LEU A 119 -19.21 15.46 -9.15
C LEU A 119 -18.65 16.88 -9.32
N GLY A 120 -17.32 17.03 -9.31
CA GLY A 120 -16.68 18.34 -9.46
C GLY A 120 -16.92 18.97 -10.84
N THR A 121 -16.94 18.17 -11.91
CA THR A 121 -17.25 18.66 -13.26
C THR A 121 -18.72 19.05 -13.40
N GLN A 122 -19.65 18.30 -12.82
CA GLN A 122 -21.09 18.63 -12.82
C GLN A 122 -21.39 19.87 -11.98
N ALA A 123 -20.78 19.99 -10.80
CA ALA A 123 -20.89 21.19 -9.97
C ALA A 123 -20.37 22.42 -10.71
N HIS A 124 -19.33 22.28 -11.55
CA HIS A 124 -18.86 23.39 -12.38
C HIS A 124 -19.86 23.85 -13.44
N GLU A 125 -20.63 22.92 -14.02
CA GLU A 125 -21.71 23.24 -14.95
C GLU A 125 -22.88 23.95 -14.25
N GLN A 126 -23.06 23.70 -12.95
CA GLN A 126 -24.02 24.36 -12.07
C GLN A 126 -23.35 25.55 -11.36
N GLU A 127 -23.18 26.65 -12.10
CA GLU A 127 -22.67 27.96 -11.66
C GLU A 127 -22.12 28.05 -10.20
N ILE A 128 -20.88 27.60 -10.01
CA ILE A 128 -20.12 27.76 -8.76
C ILE A 128 -19.97 29.26 -8.44
N PRO A 129 -20.04 29.71 -7.16
CA PRO A 129 -19.74 31.10 -6.83
C PRO A 129 -18.34 31.54 -7.23
N ASP A 130 -18.23 32.82 -7.60
CA ASP A 130 -16.99 33.39 -8.15
C ASP A 130 -15.76 33.24 -7.25
N ASP A 131 -15.95 33.32 -5.93
CA ASP A 131 -14.90 33.21 -4.92
C ASP A 131 -14.40 31.77 -4.71
N GLN A 132 -15.21 30.77 -5.08
CA GLN A 132 -14.84 29.35 -5.01
C GLN A 132 -14.30 28.78 -6.33
N LYS A 133 -14.55 29.44 -7.47
CA LYS A 133 -14.15 28.93 -8.80
C LYS A 133 -12.66 28.56 -8.88
N ALA A 134 -11.79 29.39 -8.31
CA ALA A 134 -10.34 29.14 -8.32
C ALA A 134 -9.95 27.89 -7.50
N ALA A 135 -10.57 27.69 -6.33
CA ALA A 135 -10.33 26.54 -5.48
C ALA A 135 -10.82 25.25 -6.13
N TRP A 136 -12.05 25.23 -6.66
CA TRP A 136 -12.59 24.08 -7.39
C TRP A 136 -11.76 23.71 -8.61
N LYS A 137 -11.31 24.71 -9.37
CA LYS A 137 -10.39 24.49 -10.49
C LYS A 137 -9.08 23.83 -10.05
N ALA A 138 -8.50 24.28 -8.94
CA ALA A 138 -7.28 23.68 -8.39
C ALA A 138 -7.50 22.24 -7.90
N ILE A 139 -8.65 21.95 -7.26
CA ILE A 139 -9.06 20.57 -6.91
C ILE A 139 -9.14 19.69 -8.15
N LEU A 140 -9.84 20.15 -9.20
CA LEU A 140 -9.99 19.40 -10.45
C LEU A 140 -8.62 19.16 -11.12
N ALA A 141 -7.74 20.15 -11.18
CA ALA A 141 -6.39 19.97 -11.72
C ALA A 141 -5.63 18.88 -10.95
N ARG A 142 -5.74 18.87 -9.62
CA ARG A 142 -5.07 17.89 -8.76
C ARG A 142 -5.62 16.48 -8.93
N ILE A 143 -6.94 16.33 -9.02
CA ILE A 143 -7.60 15.04 -9.33
C ILE A 143 -7.22 14.55 -10.73
N TYR A 144 -7.21 15.44 -11.72
CA TYR A 144 -6.85 15.10 -13.09
C TYR A 144 -5.42 14.53 -13.18
N VAL A 145 -4.45 15.15 -12.51
CA VAL A 145 -3.09 14.60 -12.42
C VAL A 145 -3.09 13.22 -11.78
N ALA A 146 -3.80 13.03 -10.67
CA ALA A 146 -3.89 11.72 -10.00
C ALA A 146 -4.47 10.63 -10.92
N CYS A 147 -5.58 10.91 -11.61
CA CYS A 147 -6.17 10.01 -12.60
C CYS A 147 -5.15 9.71 -13.72
N LYS A 148 -4.47 10.72 -14.28
CA LYS A 148 -3.45 10.53 -15.32
C LYS A 148 -2.28 9.66 -14.86
N LEU A 149 -1.88 9.75 -13.60
CA LEU A 149 -0.87 8.88 -13.01
C LEU A 149 -1.36 7.44 -12.86
N LEU A 150 -2.65 7.24 -12.54
CA LEU A 150 -3.31 5.92 -12.53
C LEU A 150 -3.60 5.33 -13.92
N GLY A 151 -3.08 5.95 -14.99
CA GLY A 151 -3.24 5.47 -16.36
C GLY A 151 -4.55 5.89 -17.04
N ASP A 152 -5.30 6.84 -16.48
CA ASP A 152 -6.60 7.20 -17.04
C ASP A 152 -6.55 7.96 -18.37
N GLY A 153 -7.38 7.49 -19.30
CA GLY A 153 -7.60 8.10 -20.61
C GLY A 153 -8.49 9.34 -20.60
N LEU A 154 -8.76 9.96 -19.44
CA LEU A 154 -9.69 11.10 -19.33
C LEU A 154 -9.25 12.26 -20.26
N PRO A 155 -10.17 12.84 -21.06
CA PRO A 155 -9.85 14.02 -21.84
C PRO A 155 -9.58 15.21 -20.92
N LEU A 156 -8.76 16.16 -21.38
CA LEU A 156 -8.60 17.42 -20.66
C LEU A 156 -9.91 18.22 -20.76
N PRO A 157 -10.55 18.60 -19.63
CA PRO A 157 -11.78 19.37 -19.66
C PRO A 157 -11.49 20.84 -20.01
N ALA A 158 -12.49 21.51 -20.57
CA ALA A 158 -12.41 22.92 -20.97
C ALA A 158 -11.94 23.85 -19.84
N ILE A 159 -12.40 23.60 -18.61
CA ILE A 159 -12.02 24.39 -17.42
C ILE A 159 -10.50 24.38 -17.13
N LEU A 160 -9.79 23.33 -17.56
CA LEU A 160 -8.35 23.17 -17.34
C LEU A 160 -7.51 23.46 -18.59
N GLU A 161 -8.09 23.92 -19.69
CA GLU A 161 -7.38 24.17 -20.95
C GLU A 161 -6.26 25.22 -20.80
N ASP A 162 -6.51 26.28 -20.05
CA ASP A 162 -5.52 27.31 -19.72
C ASP A 162 -4.39 26.80 -18.80
N GLN A 163 -4.62 25.70 -18.09
CA GLN A 163 -3.62 25.01 -17.25
C GLN A 163 -2.98 23.80 -17.93
N ALA A 164 -3.28 23.55 -19.21
CA ALA A 164 -2.82 22.36 -19.93
C ALA A 164 -1.28 22.23 -19.93
N HIS A 165 -0.56 23.35 -20.02
CA HIS A 165 0.90 23.36 -19.98
C HIS A 165 1.41 22.97 -18.59
N GLN A 166 0.89 23.60 -17.53
CA GLN A 166 1.27 23.29 -16.15
C GLN A 166 1.01 21.82 -15.80
N ILE A 167 -0.12 21.27 -16.24
CA ILE A 167 -0.47 19.86 -16.01
C ILE A 167 0.51 18.92 -16.71
N ARG A 168 0.86 19.19 -17.97
CA ARG A 168 1.84 18.37 -18.70
C ARG A 168 3.22 18.44 -18.03
N GLU A 169 3.61 19.61 -17.58
CA GLU A 169 4.89 19.80 -16.91
C GLU A 169 4.92 19.11 -15.54
N GLU A 170 3.84 19.19 -14.76
CA GLU A 170 3.71 18.45 -13.50
C GLU A 170 3.87 16.93 -13.71
N LEU A 171 3.17 16.38 -14.70
CA LEU A 171 3.29 14.96 -15.05
C LEU A 171 4.70 14.59 -15.50
N ARG A 172 5.41 15.49 -16.20
CA ARG A 172 6.81 15.29 -16.60
C ARG A 172 7.72 15.25 -15.37
N LEU A 173 7.61 16.23 -14.47
CA LEU A 173 8.42 16.31 -13.25
C LEU A 173 8.23 15.07 -12.35
N ILE A 174 6.98 14.62 -12.19
CA ILE A 174 6.65 13.40 -11.43
C ILE A 174 7.30 12.15 -12.04
N ARG A 175 7.31 12.04 -13.37
CA ARG A 175 7.88 10.89 -14.09
C ARG A 175 9.40 10.91 -14.14
N ASP A 176 10.00 12.08 -14.26
CA ASP A 176 11.45 12.24 -14.35
C ASP A 176 12.14 12.01 -13.00
N VAL A 177 11.40 12.19 -11.89
CA VAL A 177 11.83 11.94 -10.49
C VAL A 177 13.16 12.64 -10.14
N GLN A 178 13.37 13.85 -10.67
CA GLN A 178 14.61 14.62 -10.50
C GLN A 178 14.45 15.80 -9.57
N GLY A 179 15.25 15.82 -8.50
CA GLY A 179 15.51 16.97 -7.65
C GLY A 179 14.27 17.61 -7.01
N PRO A 180 14.50 18.66 -6.20
CA PRO A 180 13.44 19.59 -5.83
C PRO A 180 13.18 20.59 -6.96
N ASP A 181 11.92 20.85 -7.27
CA ASP A 181 11.51 21.94 -8.16
C ASP A 181 10.19 22.55 -7.66
N THR A 182 9.84 23.74 -8.12
CA THR A 182 8.55 24.36 -7.80
C THR A 182 7.46 23.73 -8.64
N SER A 183 6.45 23.14 -7.98
CA SER A 183 5.31 22.57 -8.69
C SER A 183 4.59 23.64 -9.51
N PRO A 184 4.43 23.44 -10.84
CA PRO A 184 3.72 24.39 -11.69
C PRO A 184 2.22 24.49 -11.36
N LEU A 185 1.63 23.49 -10.70
CA LEU A 185 0.22 23.52 -10.27
C LEU A 185 0.05 24.04 -8.85
N LEU A 186 0.92 23.65 -7.92
CA LEU A 186 0.77 23.95 -6.50
C LEU A 186 1.52 25.22 -6.07
N GLY A 187 2.48 25.68 -6.88
CA GLY A 187 3.23 26.91 -6.65
C GLY A 187 4.19 26.84 -5.46
N TYR A 188 4.60 25.64 -5.04
CA TYR A 188 5.57 25.45 -3.96
C TYR A 188 6.59 24.36 -4.27
N PRO A 189 7.76 24.35 -3.60
CA PRO A 189 8.79 23.34 -3.82
C PRO A 189 8.33 21.93 -3.47
N VAL A 190 8.42 21.02 -4.43
CA VAL A 190 8.16 19.58 -4.28
C VAL A 190 9.45 18.83 -4.56
N ASP A 191 9.79 17.87 -3.69
CA ASP A 191 10.91 16.95 -3.92
C ASP A 191 10.44 15.78 -4.79
N TYR A 192 10.67 15.88 -6.10
CA TYR A 192 10.22 14.89 -7.07
C TYR A 192 10.99 13.56 -6.95
N VAL A 193 12.14 13.53 -6.26
CA VAL A 193 12.86 12.28 -5.96
C VAL A 193 12.01 11.34 -5.10
N GLN A 194 11.04 11.87 -4.35
CA GLN A 194 10.14 11.05 -3.53
C GLN A 194 9.13 10.25 -4.36
N PHE A 195 8.91 10.61 -5.63
CA PHE A 195 8.05 9.88 -6.56
C PHE A 195 8.75 8.69 -7.22
N LYS A 196 10.05 8.48 -6.97
CA LYS A 196 10.77 7.29 -7.43
C LYS A 196 10.24 6.03 -6.73
N PRO A 197 9.67 5.06 -7.47
CA PRO A 197 9.20 3.81 -6.88
C PRO A 197 10.33 3.04 -6.20
N ARG A 198 10.01 2.36 -5.09
CA ARG A 198 10.95 1.55 -4.31
C ARG A 198 10.29 0.25 -3.88
N GLY A 199 11.10 -0.76 -3.60
CA GLY A 199 10.60 -2.06 -3.11
C GLY A 199 9.65 -2.71 -4.12
N HIS A 200 8.47 -3.12 -3.67
CA HIS A 200 7.51 -3.78 -4.55
C HIS A 200 6.88 -2.86 -5.58
N TYR A 201 6.98 -1.54 -5.42
CA TYR A 201 6.42 -0.61 -6.41
C TYR A 201 7.17 -0.64 -7.75
N THR A 202 8.35 -1.27 -7.82
CA THR A 202 9.11 -1.47 -9.06
C THR A 202 8.75 -2.76 -9.80
N ILE A 203 7.82 -3.58 -9.28
CA ILE A 203 7.50 -4.90 -9.84
C ILE A 203 6.72 -4.79 -11.16
N SER A 204 5.82 -3.81 -11.26
CA SER A 204 5.02 -3.60 -12.46
C SER A 204 4.70 -2.12 -12.68
N GLU A 205 4.24 -1.81 -13.89
CA GLU A 205 3.83 -0.46 -14.26
C GLU A 205 2.62 -0.01 -13.43
N GLU A 206 1.66 -0.90 -13.17
CA GLU A 206 0.48 -0.59 -12.36
C GLU A 206 0.85 -0.20 -10.93
N PHE A 207 1.84 -0.88 -10.34
CA PHE A 207 2.36 -0.52 -9.03
C PHE A 207 3.10 0.81 -9.02
N THR A 208 3.85 1.11 -10.09
CA THR A 208 4.53 2.39 -10.27
C THR A 208 3.52 3.53 -10.36
N GLN A 209 2.49 3.36 -11.21
CA GLN A 209 1.41 4.30 -11.41
C GLN A 209 0.62 4.57 -10.12
N TYR A 210 0.24 3.51 -9.40
CA TYR A 210 -0.43 3.61 -8.11
C TYR A 210 0.43 4.36 -7.09
N PHE A 211 1.71 4.01 -6.96
CA PHE A 211 2.63 4.68 -6.03
C PHE A 211 2.74 6.18 -6.31
N GLN A 212 2.94 6.55 -7.57
CA GLN A 212 3.06 7.97 -7.96
C GLN A 212 1.77 8.73 -7.70
N ALA A 213 0.60 8.12 -7.96
CA ALA A 213 -0.70 8.72 -7.71
C ALA A 213 -0.95 8.93 -6.20
N VAL A 214 -0.71 7.92 -5.36
CA VAL A 214 -0.83 8.05 -3.90
C VAL A 214 0.15 9.10 -3.39
N LYS A 215 1.38 9.11 -3.89
CA LYS A 215 2.38 10.11 -3.49
C LYS A 215 1.96 11.54 -3.87
N TRP A 216 1.41 11.73 -5.07
CA TRP A 216 0.86 13.01 -5.51
C TRP A 216 -0.27 13.47 -4.58
N LEU A 217 -1.22 12.58 -4.28
CA LEU A 217 -2.35 12.87 -3.41
C LEU A 217 -1.92 13.17 -1.97
N SER A 218 -0.83 12.56 -1.50
CA SER A 218 -0.27 12.78 -0.15
C SER A 218 0.33 14.17 0.08
N LEU A 219 0.54 14.97 -0.98
CA LEU A 219 1.05 16.33 -0.81
C LEU A 219 0.05 17.18 0.01
N PRO A 220 0.45 17.91 1.05
CA PRO A 220 -0.52 18.53 1.95
C PRO A 220 -1.19 19.77 1.35
N PHE A 221 -2.40 20.08 1.83
CA PHE A 221 -2.98 21.42 1.71
C PHE A 221 -2.44 22.29 2.84
N ARG A 222 -1.80 23.42 2.52
CA ARG A 222 -1.25 24.35 3.50
C ARG A 222 -2.39 25.21 4.05
N LEU A 223 -2.98 24.84 5.17
CA LEU A 223 -4.18 25.50 5.71
C LEU A 223 -4.00 26.99 6.09
N PHE A 224 -2.76 27.48 6.20
CA PHE A 224 -2.49 28.92 6.34
C PHE A 224 -2.62 29.69 5.01
N ASN A 225 -2.61 29.01 3.88
CA ASN A 225 -2.96 29.57 2.57
C ASN A 225 -4.49 29.50 2.41
N HIS A 226 -5.12 30.67 2.27
CA HIS A 226 -6.58 30.78 2.16
C HIS A 226 -7.17 29.91 1.05
N ASN A 227 -6.56 29.90 -0.15
CA ASN A 227 -7.07 29.14 -1.28
C ASN A 227 -6.93 27.62 -1.07
N GLU A 228 -5.86 27.16 -0.41
CA GLU A 228 -5.69 25.73 -0.09
C GLU A 228 -6.59 25.28 1.07
N ALA A 229 -6.82 26.14 2.06
CA ALA A 229 -7.79 25.89 3.12
C ALA A 229 -9.21 25.79 2.55
N LEU A 230 -9.58 26.66 1.61
CA LEU A 230 -10.85 26.61 0.91
C LEU A 230 -10.99 25.31 0.12
N GLN A 231 -9.93 24.86 -0.58
CA GLN A 231 -9.94 23.55 -1.26
C GLN A 231 -10.21 22.40 -0.30
N ALA A 232 -9.53 22.36 0.85
CA ALA A 232 -9.73 21.33 1.86
C ALA A 232 -11.18 21.34 2.40
N ILE A 233 -11.74 22.52 2.68
CA ILE A 233 -13.13 22.68 3.12
C ILE A 233 -14.11 22.19 2.04
N LEU A 234 -13.92 22.57 0.78
CA LEU A 234 -14.80 22.17 -0.32
C LEU A 234 -14.79 20.64 -0.53
N LEU A 235 -13.63 19.99 -0.43
CA LEU A 235 -13.52 18.53 -0.48
C LEU A 235 -14.26 17.86 0.70
N VAL A 236 -14.08 18.38 1.92
CA VAL A 236 -14.80 17.89 3.10
C VAL A 236 -16.32 18.07 2.94
N ARG A 237 -16.77 19.18 2.36
CA ARG A 237 -18.19 19.42 2.09
C ARG A 237 -18.74 18.49 1.02
N ALA A 238 -17.98 18.18 -0.03
CA ALA A 238 -18.37 17.18 -1.01
C ALA A 238 -18.56 15.80 -0.35
N LEU A 239 -17.66 15.41 0.57
CA LEU A 239 -17.81 14.20 1.38
C LEU A 239 -19.01 14.25 2.34
N ILE A 240 -19.39 15.41 2.86
CA ILE A 240 -20.59 15.54 3.70
C ILE A 240 -21.87 15.41 2.86
N ALA A 241 -21.89 16.02 1.67
CA ALA A 241 -23.06 16.08 0.80
C ALA A 241 -23.37 14.73 0.11
N ASP A 242 -22.35 13.95 -0.24
CA ASP A 242 -22.49 12.70 -0.97
C ASP A 242 -22.15 11.48 -0.07
N GLU A 243 -23.18 10.69 0.28
CA GLU A 243 -23.03 9.52 1.14
C GLU A 243 -22.22 8.39 0.49
N GLU A 244 -22.32 8.21 -0.82
CA GLU A 244 -21.57 7.18 -1.55
C GLU A 244 -20.08 7.54 -1.61
N LEU A 245 -19.77 8.80 -1.94
CA LEU A 245 -18.40 9.32 -1.93
C LEU A 245 -17.78 9.22 -0.52
N ARG A 246 -18.56 9.53 0.52
CA ARG A 246 -18.12 9.38 1.91
C ARG A 246 -17.86 7.92 2.28
N ALA A 247 -18.71 7.00 1.84
CA ALA A 247 -18.51 5.57 2.06
C ALA A 247 -17.24 5.07 1.36
N GLU A 248 -16.97 5.50 0.14
CA GLU A 248 -15.74 5.20 -0.59
C GLU A 248 -14.49 5.73 0.14
N TRP A 249 -14.54 6.97 0.61
CA TRP A 249 -13.46 7.55 1.45
C TRP A 249 -13.23 6.74 2.73
N ASN A 250 -14.29 6.46 3.49
CA ASN A 250 -14.18 5.72 4.75
C ASN A 250 -13.61 4.31 4.55
N ASN A 251 -13.91 3.66 3.43
CA ASN A 251 -13.32 2.35 3.10
C ASN A 251 -11.81 2.46 2.82
N LEU A 252 -11.39 3.48 2.08
CA LEU A 252 -9.97 3.74 1.83
C LEU A 252 -9.23 4.09 3.13
N ASP A 253 -9.78 5.00 3.92
CA ASP A 253 -9.20 5.44 5.19
C ASP A 253 -9.07 4.29 6.19
N ALA A 254 -10.11 3.46 6.35
CA ALA A 254 -10.06 2.29 7.23
C ALA A 254 -8.96 1.31 6.82
N LEU A 255 -8.76 1.11 5.50
CA LEU A 255 -7.73 0.22 4.99
C LEU A 255 -6.33 0.80 5.21
N PHE A 256 -6.11 2.07 4.91
CA PHE A 256 -4.83 2.73 5.15
C PHE A 256 -4.50 2.77 6.64
N SER A 257 -5.48 3.10 7.48
CA SER A 257 -5.35 3.10 8.93
C SER A 257 -5.02 1.71 9.49
N PHE A 258 -5.61 0.65 8.92
CA PHE A 258 -5.29 -0.73 9.30
C PHE A 258 -3.85 -1.12 8.95
N ILE A 259 -3.32 -0.66 7.81
CA ILE A 259 -1.97 -1.02 7.33
C ILE A 259 -0.88 -0.17 7.99
N ALA A 260 -1.08 1.15 8.05
CA ALA A 260 -0.05 2.13 8.40
C ALA A 260 -0.30 2.82 9.76
N GLY A 261 -1.47 2.62 10.36
CA GLY A 261 -1.91 3.38 11.54
C GLY A 261 -2.66 4.67 11.15
N PRO A 262 -3.19 5.39 12.16
CA PRO A 262 -3.96 6.61 11.93
C PRO A 262 -3.11 7.69 11.24
N PRO A 263 -3.74 8.59 10.46
CA PRO A 263 -3.03 9.68 9.80
C PRO A 263 -2.43 10.66 10.82
N ASP A 264 -1.22 11.14 10.55
CA ASP A 264 -0.57 12.21 11.33
C ASP A 264 -1.13 13.60 10.98
N ASP A 265 -1.62 13.77 9.74
CA ASP A 265 -2.18 15.02 9.21
C ASP A 265 -3.70 15.12 9.44
N LEU A 266 -4.21 16.35 9.33
CA LEU A 266 -5.66 16.60 9.40
C LEU A 266 -6.37 15.98 8.20
N ASP A 267 -7.34 15.13 8.50
CA ASP A 267 -8.14 14.37 7.54
C ASP A 267 -9.63 14.75 7.61
N PHE A 268 -10.48 14.00 6.91
CA PHE A 268 -11.92 14.16 6.99
C PHE A 268 -12.48 13.97 8.40
N SER A 269 -11.97 12.99 9.17
CA SER A 269 -12.42 12.73 10.54
C SER A 269 -12.18 13.93 11.46
N SER A 270 -11.09 14.66 11.20
CA SER A 270 -10.71 15.87 11.94
C SER A 270 -11.44 17.12 11.46
N LEU A 271 -11.52 17.34 10.14
CA LEU A 271 -12.07 18.55 9.55
C LEU A 271 -13.60 18.53 9.41
N GLY A 272 -14.21 17.37 9.19
CA GLY A 272 -15.66 17.20 9.01
C GLY A 272 -16.48 17.80 10.15
N PRO A 273 -16.23 17.43 11.42
CA PRO A 273 -16.92 18.02 12.57
C PRO A 273 -16.73 19.53 12.69
N LEU A 274 -15.54 20.05 12.33
CA LEU A 274 -15.24 21.47 12.38
C LEU A 274 -16.03 22.24 11.30
N VAL A 275 -16.07 21.71 10.08
CA VAL A 275 -16.85 22.28 8.97
C VAL A 275 -18.34 22.30 9.33
N LEU A 276 -18.89 21.20 9.84
CA LEU A 276 -20.28 21.14 10.31
C LEU A 276 -20.58 22.14 11.43
N LYS A 277 -19.64 22.32 12.37
CA LYS A 277 -19.81 23.27 13.47
C LYS A 277 -19.80 24.73 13.02
N VAL A 278 -18.98 25.07 12.01
CA VAL A 278 -18.84 26.45 11.52
C VAL A 278 -19.93 26.81 10.51
N PHE A 279 -20.27 25.88 9.62
CA PHE A 279 -21.14 26.15 8.47
C PHE A 279 -22.54 25.50 8.58
N GLY A 280 -22.76 24.53 9.47
CA GLY A 280 -24.05 23.81 9.61
C GLY A 280 -24.17 22.58 8.69
N GLU A 281 -25.13 21.70 8.98
CA GLU A 281 -25.41 20.47 8.21
C GLU A 281 -26.06 20.74 6.84
N ASP A 282 -26.85 21.82 6.74
CA ASP A 282 -27.69 22.12 5.57
C ASP A 282 -27.04 23.04 4.52
N THR A 283 -25.77 23.40 4.71
CA THR A 283 -25.14 24.39 3.83
C THR A 283 -24.58 23.67 2.59
N PRO A 284 -25.16 23.87 1.39
CA PRO A 284 -24.76 23.16 0.17
C PRO A 284 -23.31 23.52 -0.22
N PRO A 285 -22.53 22.60 -0.84
CA PRO A 285 -21.10 22.83 -1.15
C PRO A 285 -20.80 24.18 -1.82
N GLU A 286 -21.77 24.67 -2.59
CA GLU A 286 -21.79 25.95 -3.29
C GLU A 286 -21.96 27.19 -2.40
N ALA A 287 -22.35 27.12 -1.13
CA ALA A 287 -22.70 28.33 -0.35
C ALA A 287 -21.57 28.86 0.56
N LEU A 288 -20.37 29.05 0.00
CA LEU A 288 -19.34 29.94 0.55
C LEU A 288 -19.31 31.25 -0.26
#